data_AF-A0A135LW87-F1
#
_entry.id   AF-A0A135LW87-F1
#
_cell.length_a   1.000
_cell.length_b   1.000
_cell.length_c   1.000
_cell.angle_alpha   90.00
_cell.angle_beta   90.00
_cell.angle_gamma   90.00
#
_symmetry.space_group_name_H-M   'P 1'
#
loop_
_entity.id
_entity.type
_entity.pdbx_description
1 polymer ?
#
loop_
_entity_poly.entity_id
_entity_poly.type
_entity_poly.pdbx_seq_one_letter_code
_entity_poly.pdbx_strand_id
1 'polypeptide(L)'
;MTKANEIISFDSLPLDPTGPRGNAWGRFGKDDQLGTLNLLTPERIVQAAKEIQTGVRISLDWPLSMPSHPSFNRHPFKQEIILRNPNCVYDDILTFNSQGSTQWDGFRHYANQKSRQFYNGHTTEEIETSDIIGIHSICEHGGITGRGVLLDYAEWATTNSLTISALKSEAITVENLKQVVKDHNLNFQKGDILFIRSGFTAAYNKLDNQQQKDLALRSSPDFSGVEATESMVRWLWDHQFSAVAGDAPSFERAPIRGAHADPNFNLHEWVLAGWGTPIGEMFDLEKLSEHSLYDSSVLHSNNPQIIPSSLLYTSSRHLILSPTMPIEVPQSSSLKDLFSLKDKVVVVTGASGPRGIGLEAARGCAEMGGNIAITYFTRREGAEANAKALQEEYGVQAKAYKCDTSKWNDVQELVANVIADFGRIDSFIANAGRTADAGVLDGSVEAWENIMQADLNSVFYCAKAVGPHFKERGKGSFVITASISGHIANYPQEQTSYNVAKAGCIHMARSLANEWRDFARVNSISPGYVNTGLGDFVPEEIQKSWNDMIPMGRQSDPKELKAAYVYFASDASSYTTGADLRVDGGYICR
;
A
#
# COMPACT_ATOMS: atom_id res chain seq x y z
N MET A 1 3.27 26.41 -15.27
CA MET A 1 3.59 25.01 -15.63
C MET A 1 4.72 24.58 -14.73
N THR A 2 4.52 23.55 -13.90
CA THR A 2 5.52 23.07 -12.93
C THR A 2 6.67 22.37 -13.65
N LYS A 3 7.93 22.72 -13.33
CA LYS A 3 9.14 22.07 -13.87
C LYS A 3 9.44 20.71 -13.18
N ALA A 4 8.43 20.09 -12.57
CA ALA A 4 8.59 18.96 -11.64
C ALA A 4 9.36 17.78 -12.25
N ASN A 5 9.18 17.52 -13.55
CA ASN A 5 9.83 16.42 -14.25
C ASN A 5 11.11 16.78 -15.00
N GLU A 6 11.43 18.06 -15.18
CA GLU A 6 12.63 18.51 -15.88
C GLU A 6 13.89 18.25 -15.04
N ILE A 7 14.99 17.88 -15.71
CA ILE A 7 16.32 17.90 -15.11
C ILE A 7 16.82 19.34 -15.21
N ILE A 8 17.04 19.96 -14.06
CA ILE A 8 17.55 21.33 -13.96
C ILE A 8 19.06 21.22 -13.76
N SER A 9 19.85 21.82 -14.65
CA SER A 9 21.30 21.87 -14.47
C SER A 9 21.66 22.69 -13.23
N PHE A 10 22.70 22.29 -12.51
CA PHE A 10 23.22 23.07 -11.36
C PHE A 10 23.53 24.52 -11.74
N ASP A 11 24.04 24.76 -12.95
CA ASP A 11 24.41 26.10 -13.42
C ASP A 11 23.18 26.99 -13.71
N SER A 12 21.97 26.44 -13.68
CA SER A 12 20.72 27.18 -13.78
C SER A 12 20.18 27.65 -12.42
N LEU A 13 20.85 27.33 -11.32
CA LEU A 13 20.50 27.80 -9.99
C LEU A 13 21.15 29.17 -9.70
N PRO A 14 20.48 30.07 -8.95
CA PRO A 14 19.19 29.88 -8.29
C PRO A 14 17.99 29.96 -9.24
N LEU A 15 16.91 29.23 -8.92
CA LEU A 15 15.64 29.33 -9.64
C LEU A 15 14.83 30.56 -9.23
N ASP A 16 14.84 30.90 -7.95
CA ASP A 16 14.27 32.15 -7.46
C ASP A 16 15.40 33.17 -7.22
N PRO A 17 15.45 34.28 -7.99
CA PRO A 17 16.49 35.29 -7.83
C PRO A 17 16.41 36.05 -6.50
N THR A 18 15.29 35.96 -5.78
CA THR A 18 15.12 36.60 -4.46
C THR A 18 15.65 35.75 -3.31
N GLY A 19 15.87 34.44 -3.54
CA GLY A 19 16.37 33.51 -2.54
C GLY A 19 17.89 33.44 -2.43
N PRO A 20 18.43 32.57 -1.56
CA PRO A 20 19.86 32.37 -1.39
C PRO A 20 20.51 31.75 -2.63
N ARG A 21 21.83 31.88 -2.74
CA ARG A 21 22.61 31.30 -3.85
C ARG A 21 22.28 29.82 -4.01
N GLY A 22 22.06 29.39 -5.25
CA GLY A 22 21.89 27.98 -5.56
C GLY A 22 20.53 27.38 -5.16
N ASN A 23 19.55 28.18 -4.74
CA ASN A 23 18.23 27.68 -4.36
C ASN A 23 17.47 27.06 -5.55
N ALA A 24 16.60 26.10 -5.25
CA ALA A 24 15.68 25.47 -6.17
C ALA A 24 14.21 25.86 -5.89
N TRP A 25 13.98 27.05 -5.33
CA TRP A 25 12.66 27.48 -4.92
C TRP A 25 11.73 27.63 -6.13
N GLY A 26 10.46 27.30 -5.92
CA GLY A 26 9.43 27.25 -6.96
C GLY A 26 9.55 26.06 -7.92
N ARG A 27 10.58 25.20 -7.83
CA ARG A 27 10.75 24.01 -8.71
C ARG A 27 9.49 23.15 -8.78
N PHE A 28 8.90 22.87 -7.61
CA PHE A 28 7.71 22.02 -7.46
C PHE A 28 6.42 22.81 -7.24
N GLY A 29 6.50 24.14 -7.28
CA GLY A 29 5.40 25.05 -6.94
C GLY A 29 5.77 25.98 -5.79
N LYS A 30 5.10 27.14 -5.74
CA LYS A 30 5.30 28.14 -4.67
C LYS A 30 4.74 27.72 -3.31
N ASP A 31 3.77 26.80 -3.33
CA ASP A 31 3.09 26.30 -2.13
C ASP A 31 3.57 24.87 -1.79
N ASP A 32 4.66 24.41 -2.41
CA ASP A 32 5.20 23.07 -2.20
C ASP A 32 5.80 22.92 -0.79
N GLN A 33 5.54 21.77 -0.19
CA GLN A 33 6.00 21.41 1.16
C GLN A 33 6.78 20.08 1.20
N LEU A 34 7.05 19.47 0.04
CA LEU A 34 7.72 18.17 -0.07
C LEU A 34 9.12 18.25 -0.67
N GLY A 35 9.46 19.35 -1.36
CA GLY A 35 10.78 19.56 -1.93
C GLY A 35 11.17 18.42 -2.88
N THR A 36 12.39 17.92 -2.79
CA THR A 36 12.87 16.82 -3.64
C THR A 36 12.20 15.48 -3.38
N LEU A 37 11.37 15.34 -2.34
CA LEU A 37 10.52 14.15 -2.19
C LEU A 37 9.45 14.06 -3.28
N ASN A 38 9.12 15.16 -3.97
CA ASN A 38 8.31 15.13 -5.20
C ASN A 38 8.96 14.30 -6.33
N LEU A 39 10.24 13.96 -6.22
CA LEU A 39 10.91 13.03 -7.13
C LEU A 39 10.47 11.57 -6.90
N LEU A 40 9.88 11.24 -5.75
CA LEU A 40 9.34 9.92 -5.42
C LEU A 40 7.93 9.74 -6.01
N THR A 41 7.84 9.68 -7.34
CA THR A 41 6.54 9.49 -8.02
C THR A 41 6.01 8.07 -7.78
N PRO A 42 4.68 7.84 -7.89
CA PRO A 42 4.11 6.50 -7.78
C PRO A 42 4.79 5.46 -8.70
N GLU A 43 5.15 5.85 -9.93
CA GLU A 43 5.83 4.96 -10.88
C GLU A 43 7.22 4.55 -10.37
N ARG A 44 7.98 5.49 -9.80
CA ARG A 44 9.31 5.21 -9.24
C ARG A 44 9.22 4.37 -7.98
N ILE A 45 8.22 4.59 -7.13
CA ILE A 45 7.97 3.75 -5.96
C ILE A 45 7.63 2.31 -6.40
N VAL A 46 6.82 2.14 -7.45
CA VAL A 46 6.54 0.82 -8.04
C VAL A 46 7.78 0.19 -8.66
N GLN A 47 8.69 0.96 -9.27
CA GLN A 47 9.97 0.39 -9.72
C GLN A 47 10.85 -0.01 -8.55
N ALA A 48 10.95 0.83 -7.52
CA ALA A 48 11.68 0.51 -6.29
C ALA A 48 11.13 -0.79 -5.67
N ALA A 49 9.80 -0.99 -5.65
CA ALA A 49 9.12 -2.22 -5.19
C ALA A 49 9.73 -3.50 -5.77
N LYS A 50 10.20 -3.45 -7.02
CA LYS A 50 10.79 -4.59 -7.71
C LYS A 50 12.18 -4.96 -7.20
N GLU A 51 12.84 -4.09 -6.45
CA GLU A 51 14.13 -4.42 -5.84
C GLU A 51 13.98 -5.40 -4.65
N ILE A 52 12.76 -5.58 -4.12
CA ILE A 52 12.48 -6.64 -3.13
C ILE A 52 12.51 -8.01 -3.83
N GLN A 53 13.64 -8.69 -3.71
CA GLN A 53 13.85 -10.03 -4.25
C GLN A 53 13.97 -11.11 -3.16
N THR A 54 14.62 -10.79 -2.05
CA THR A 54 14.96 -11.78 -1.00
C THR A 54 13.99 -11.77 0.19
N GLY A 55 13.21 -10.69 0.36
CA GLY A 55 12.37 -10.48 1.54
C GLY A 55 13.13 -10.23 2.84
N VAL A 56 14.46 -10.07 2.78
CA VAL A 56 15.29 -9.69 3.94
C VAL A 56 14.89 -8.29 4.40
N ARG A 57 14.76 -8.11 5.72
CA ARG A 57 14.39 -6.84 6.34
C ARG A 57 15.46 -6.43 7.33
N ILE A 58 16.03 -5.25 7.13
CA ILE A 58 17.08 -4.68 7.98
C ILE A 58 16.56 -3.34 8.51
N SER A 59 16.47 -3.23 9.83
CA SER A 59 16.19 -1.94 10.48
C SER A 59 17.41 -1.05 10.34
N LEU A 60 17.20 0.19 9.92
CA LEU A 60 18.24 1.21 9.90
C LEU A 60 18.13 2.19 11.07
N ASP A 61 17.15 1.98 11.95
CA ASP A 61 17.03 2.74 13.18
C ASP A 61 18.06 2.23 14.20
N TRP A 62 18.88 3.16 14.67
CA TRP A 62 19.64 3.02 15.89
C TRP A 62 18.68 3.14 17.09
N PRO A 63 18.92 2.46 18.22
CA PRO A 63 18.03 2.57 19.37
C PRO A 63 17.86 4.03 19.80
N LEU A 64 16.63 4.44 20.16
CA LEU A 64 16.36 5.81 20.62
C LEU A 64 17.24 6.22 21.83
N SER A 65 17.72 5.24 22.60
CA SER A 65 18.67 5.45 23.70
C SER A 65 20.10 5.76 23.25
N MET A 66 20.36 5.77 21.93
CA MET A 66 21.66 5.99 21.33
C MET A 66 21.67 7.24 20.43
N PRO A 67 22.76 8.03 20.44
CA PRO A 67 23.90 7.92 21.36
C PRO A 67 23.48 8.16 22.81
N SER A 68 24.06 7.39 23.73
CA SER A 68 23.73 7.46 25.18
C SER A 68 24.06 8.83 25.78
N HIS A 69 25.09 9.49 25.23
CA HIS A 69 25.46 10.87 25.49
C HIS A 69 25.50 11.61 24.15
N PRO A 70 24.40 12.27 23.75
CA PRO A 70 24.35 12.98 22.48
C PRO A 70 25.19 14.25 22.51
N SER A 71 25.75 14.61 21.35
CA SER A 71 26.52 15.85 21.16
C SER A 71 25.60 17.06 20.97
N PHE A 72 26.18 18.23 20.68
CA PHE A 72 25.44 19.49 20.40
C PHE A 72 24.54 19.96 21.54
N ASN A 73 24.86 19.60 22.78
CA ASN A 73 24.07 19.94 23.97
C ASN A 73 22.62 19.45 23.89
N ARG A 74 22.36 18.36 23.15
CA ARG A 74 21.04 17.71 23.09
C ARG A 74 20.80 16.91 24.37
N HIS A 75 19.54 16.79 24.78
CA HIS A 75 19.18 15.96 25.93
C HIS A 75 19.17 14.47 25.53
N PRO A 76 19.72 13.57 26.37
CA PRO A 76 19.63 12.13 26.12
C PRO A 76 18.19 11.63 26.25
N PHE A 77 17.90 10.50 25.59
CA PHE A 77 16.61 9.82 25.69
C PHE A 77 16.33 9.33 27.11
N LYS A 78 15.07 9.45 27.53
CA LYS A 78 14.56 8.96 28.81
C LYS A 78 13.25 8.21 28.60
N GLN A 79 13.15 7.01 29.18
CA GLN A 79 11.93 6.21 29.26
C GLN A 79 11.51 6.06 30.72
N GLU A 80 10.25 6.36 31.01
CA GLU A 80 9.63 6.16 32.32
C GLU A 80 8.50 5.14 32.19
N ILE A 81 8.60 4.03 32.92
CA ILE A 81 7.61 2.95 32.89
C ILE A 81 6.61 3.12 34.05
N ILE A 82 5.32 3.16 33.74
CA ILE A 82 4.23 3.48 34.66
C ILE A 82 3.26 2.29 34.79
N LEU A 83 3.19 1.70 35.98
CA LEU A 83 2.21 0.67 36.31
C LEU A 83 0.81 1.28 36.56
N ARG A 84 -0.21 0.78 35.87
CA ARG A 84 -1.62 1.18 35.97
C ARG A 84 -2.42 0.23 36.86
N ASN A 85 -2.22 0.35 38.17
CA ASN A 85 -2.98 -0.39 39.18
C ASN A 85 -4.50 -0.11 39.11
N PRO A 86 -5.35 -1.07 39.51
CA PRO A 86 -5.00 -2.39 40.09
C PRO A 86 -4.63 -3.46 39.05
N ASN A 87 -4.75 -3.14 37.77
CA ASN A 87 -4.42 -4.08 36.71
C ASN A 87 -2.90 -4.14 36.48
N CYS A 88 -2.40 -5.28 36.01
CA CYS A 88 -1.01 -5.41 35.60
C CYS A 88 -0.84 -4.87 34.16
N VAL A 89 -0.95 -3.55 34.01
CA VAL A 89 -0.81 -2.83 32.73
C VAL A 89 0.29 -1.78 32.89
N TYR A 90 1.22 -1.70 31.94
CA TYR A 90 2.32 -0.74 31.95
C TYR A 90 2.17 0.23 30.77
N ASP A 91 2.24 1.52 31.05
CA ASP A 91 2.37 2.60 30.06
C ASP A 91 3.79 3.16 30.12
N ASP A 92 4.30 3.68 29.00
CA ASP A 92 5.59 4.35 28.94
C ASP A 92 5.44 5.85 28.65
N ILE A 93 6.27 6.68 29.29
CA ILE A 93 6.51 8.07 28.88
C ILE A 93 7.91 8.16 28.29
N LEU A 94 7.99 8.57 27.02
CA LEU A 94 9.23 8.81 26.32
C LEU A 94 9.51 10.31 26.26
N THR A 95 10.69 10.72 26.74
CA THR A 95 11.19 12.09 26.57
C THR A 95 12.47 12.03 25.75
N PHE A 96 12.48 12.71 24.60
CA PHE A 96 13.64 12.70 23.71
C PHE A 96 13.74 13.99 22.91
N ASN A 97 14.98 14.36 22.57
CA ASN A 97 15.23 15.33 21.52
C ASN A 97 15.02 14.62 20.19
N SER A 98 14.21 15.19 19.29
CA SER A 98 13.89 14.52 18.04
C SER A 98 15.09 14.42 17.08
N GLN A 99 16.12 15.23 17.33
CA GLN A 99 17.44 15.10 16.73
C GLN A 99 18.44 14.28 17.56
N GLY A 100 17.96 13.48 18.51
CA GLY A 100 18.79 12.80 19.49
C GLY A 100 19.25 11.40 19.11
N SER A 101 18.76 10.81 18.01
CA SER A 101 19.08 9.45 17.54
C SER A 101 18.93 9.41 16.01
N THR A 102 18.76 8.23 15.38
CA THR A 102 18.39 8.14 13.97
C THR A 102 17.27 9.13 13.67
N GLN A 103 17.41 9.91 12.60
CA GLN A 103 16.53 11.03 12.35
C GLN A 103 16.48 11.48 10.89
N TRP A 104 15.42 12.22 10.57
CA TRP A 104 15.27 13.01 9.35
C TRP A 104 15.07 14.46 9.76
N ASP A 105 15.98 15.31 9.33
CA ASP A 105 15.83 16.75 9.41
C ASP A 105 14.93 17.24 8.27
N GLY A 106 13.75 17.72 8.65
CA GLY A 106 12.81 18.39 7.75
C GLY A 106 13.21 19.84 7.48
N PHE A 107 12.47 20.50 6.59
CA PHE A 107 12.85 21.84 6.09
C PHE A 107 12.76 22.97 7.12
N ARG A 108 12.20 22.70 8.31
CA ARG A 108 12.18 23.61 9.47
C ARG A 108 13.45 23.53 10.33
N HIS A 109 14.32 22.54 10.12
CA HIS A 109 15.44 22.26 11.00
C HIS A 109 16.56 23.32 10.91
N TYR A 110 16.97 23.66 9.69
CA TYR A 110 18.12 24.55 9.47
C TYR A 110 17.83 25.54 8.34
N ALA A 111 17.75 26.84 8.68
CA ALA A 111 17.59 27.92 7.71
C ALA A 111 18.91 28.25 7.01
N ASN A 112 18.83 28.92 5.87
CA ASN A 112 19.97 29.65 5.34
C ASN A 112 20.32 30.80 6.32
N GLN A 113 21.54 30.82 6.86
CA GLN A 113 21.87 31.73 7.96
C GLN A 113 21.97 33.19 7.51
N LYS A 114 22.30 33.46 6.24
CA LYS A 114 22.42 34.82 5.70
C LYS A 114 21.06 35.46 5.42
N SER A 115 20.17 34.74 4.74
CA SER A 115 18.82 35.23 4.41
C SER A 115 17.83 35.06 5.54
N ARG A 116 18.12 34.17 6.51
CA ARG A 116 17.21 33.75 7.59
C ARG A 116 15.88 33.18 7.06
N GLN A 117 15.95 32.54 5.90
CA GLN A 117 14.82 31.89 5.25
C GLN A 117 15.04 30.38 5.15
N PHE A 118 13.92 29.66 5.19
CA PHE A 118 13.82 28.22 5.03
C PHE A 118 13.44 27.88 3.58
N TYR A 119 13.19 26.60 3.32
CA TYR A 119 12.76 26.13 2.00
C TYR A 119 11.62 26.99 1.44
N ASN A 120 11.70 27.29 0.13
CA ASN A 120 10.71 28.08 -0.61
C ASN A 120 10.47 29.50 -0.07
N GLY A 121 11.43 30.07 0.67
CA GLY A 121 11.37 31.46 1.12
C GLY A 121 10.65 31.68 2.45
N HIS A 122 10.23 30.60 3.12
CA HIS A 122 9.53 30.70 4.40
C HIS A 122 10.39 31.38 5.49
N THR A 123 9.72 32.17 6.31
CA THR A 123 10.30 33.03 7.33
C THR A 123 10.30 32.36 8.71
N THR A 124 11.11 32.87 9.63
CA THR A 124 11.08 32.42 11.03
C THR A 124 9.70 32.57 11.67
N GLU A 125 8.97 33.65 11.37
CA GLU A 125 7.62 33.87 11.91
C GLU A 125 6.64 32.79 11.46
N GLU A 126 6.67 32.39 10.18
CA GLU A 126 5.84 31.29 9.68
C GLU A 126 6.20 29.95 10.33
N ILE A 127 7.50 29.71 10.58
CA ILE A 127 7.96 28.50 11.27
C ILE A 127 7.56 28.50 12.75
N GLU A 128 7.40 29.64 13.40
CA GLU A 128 7.00 29.70 14.81
C GLU A 128 5.47 29.65 15.00
N THR A 129 4.71 30.15 14.03
CA THR A 129 3.26 30.37 14.15
C THR A 129 2.41 29.37 13.38
N SER A 130 3.01 28.56 12.51
CA SER A 130 2.30 27.61 11.67
C SER A 130 3.00 26.25 11.57
N ASP A 131 2.35 25.37 10.83
CA ASP A 131 2.79 24.02 10.54
C ASP A 131 3.46 23.90 9.16
N ILE A 132 3.62 24.99 8.43
CA ILE A 132 4.16 24.97 7.06
C ILE A 132 5.54 24.29 6.98
N ILE A 133 5.75 23.52 5.91
CA ILE A 133 6.95 22.72 5.63
C ILE A 133 7.37 21.81 6.80
N GLY A 134 6.43 21.48 7.68
CA GLY A 134 6.64 20.57 8.79
C GLY A 134 6.75 19.11 8.37
N ILE A 135 7.39 18.30 9.20
CA ILE A 135 7.59 16.87 8.93
C ILE A 135 6.26 16.11 8.77
N HIS A 136 5.15 16.59 9.36
CA HIS A 136 3.83 15.98 9.16
C HIS A 136 3.38 16.06 7.69
N SER A 137 3.74 17.11 6.94
CA SER A 137 3.43 17.20 5.51
C SER A 137 4.10 16.04 4.76
N ILE A 138 5.33 15.69 5.13
CA ILE A 138 6.02 14.52 4.57
C ILE A 138 5.30 13.22 4.98
N CYS A 139 4.89 13.08 6.24
CA CYS A 139 4.15 11.91 6.72
C CYS A 139 2.79 11.72 6.02
N GLU A 140 2.02 12.80 5.85
CA GLU A 140 0.71 12.80 5.19
C GLU A 140 0.79 12.39 3.72
N HIS A 141 1.95 12.60 3.09
CA HIS A 141 2.22 12.22 1.70
C HIS A 141 2.94 10.86 1.57
N GLY A 142 2.84 10.00 2.58
CA GLY A 142 3.37 8.63 2.53
C GLY A 142 4.80 8.47 3.03
N GLY A 143 5.36 9.50 3.67
CA GLY A 143 6.71 9.48 4.23
C GLY A 143 7.81 9.43 3.17
N ILE A 144 9.03 9.11 3.60
CA ILE A 144 10.18 8.95 2.71
C ILE A 144 10.25 7.48 2.30
N THR A 145 9.57 7.15 1.20
CA THR A 145 9.45 5.80 0.64
C THR A 145 9.96 5.76 -0.79
N GLY A 146 11.04 5.03 -1.03
CA GLY A 146 11.68 4.97 -2.35
C GLY A 146 12.79 3.93 -2.45
N ARG A 147 13.58 4.02 -3.51
CA ARG A 147 14.75 3.17 -3.71
C ARG A 147 15.94 3.74 -2.93
N GLY A 148 16.55 2.94 -2.07
CA GLY A 148 17.72 3.34 -1.30
C GLY A 148 19.02 2.79 -1.92
N VAL A 149 20.06 3.62 -1.95
CA VAL A 149 21.39 3.22 -2.42
C VAL A 149 22.42 3.49 -1.33
N LEU A 150 23.11 2.44 -0.90
CA LEU A 150 24.20 2.53 0.09
C LEU A 150 25.55 2.75 -0.60
N LEU A 151 26.24 3.81 -0.21
CA LEU A 151 27.67 4.00 -0.43
C LEU A 151 28.42 3.65 0.86
N ASP A 152 29.00 2.45 0.89
CA ASP A 152 29.75 1.97 2.05
C ASP A 152 31.19 2.46 2.03
N TYR A 153 31.39 3.73 2.38
CA TYR A 153 32.72 4.34 2.42
C TYR A 153 33.63 3.67 3.46
N ALA A 154 33.09 3.32 4.63
CA ALA A 154 33.88 2.73 5.71
C ALA A 154 34.47 1.36 5.32
N GLU A 155 33.66 0.50 4.69
CA GLU A 155 34.14 -0.78 4.16
C GLU A 155 35.13 -0.56 3.02
N TRP A 156 34.77 0.26 2.03
CA TRP A 156 35.62 0.51 0.87
C TRP A 156 36.98 1.08 1.27
N ALA A 157 37.01 2.02 2.21
CA ALA A 157 38.23 2.61 2.74
C ALA A 157 39.11 1.55 3.42
N THR A 158 38.50 0.66 4.22
CA THR A 158 39.20 -0.44 4.88
C THR A 158 39.82 -1.40 3.85
N THR A 159 39.04 -1.80 2.84
CA THR A 159 39.49 -2.68 1.74
C THR A 159 40.62 -2.05 0.91
N ASN A 160 40.64 -0.73 0.80
CA ASN A 160 41.69 0.04 0.13
C ASN A 160 42.84 0.48 1.07
N SER A 161 42.92 -0.09 2.29
CA SER A 161 43.97 0.22 3.28
C SER A 161 44.04 1.69 3.69
N LEU A 162 42.92 2.42 3.57
CA LEU A 162 42.77 3.77 4.09
C LEU A 162 42.34 3.69 5.55
N THR A 163 42.96 4.52 6.40
CA THR A 163 42.54 4.65 7.79
C THR A 163 41.35 5.61 7.87
N ILE A 164 40.25 5.17 8.48
CA ILE A 164 39.10 6.02 8.78
C ILE A 164 39.10 6.42 10.26
N SER A 165 38.86 7.70 10.55
CA SER A 165 38.62 8.18 11.91
C SER A 165 37.22 8.78 12.03
N ALA A 166 36.18 7.94 12.07
CA ALA A 166 34.79 8.41 12.08
C ALA A 166 34.44 9.36 13.24
N LEU A 167 35.16 9.28 14.36
CA LEU A 167 34.99 10.13 15.55
C LEU A 167 35.86 11.41 15.54
N LYS A 168 36.48 11.74 14.40
CA LYS A 168 37.26 12.96 14.20
C LYS A 168 36.74 13.71 12.98
N SER A 169 37.10 14.99 12.87
CA SER A 169 36.75 15.82 11.72
C SER A 169 37.58 15.40 10.51
N GLU A 170 37.08 14.44 9.72
CA GLU A 170 37.68 13.97 8.48
C GLU A 170 36.68 14.10 7.32
N ALA A 171 37.19 14.39 6.11
CA ALA A 171 36.36 14.62 4.95
C ALA A 171 36.23 13.33 4.12
N ILE A 172 34.99 12.95 3.83
CA ILE A 172 34.67 11.99 2.77
C ILE A 172 34.53 12.80 1.48
N THR A 173 35.53 12.73 0.61
CA THR A 173 35.56 13.57 -0.60
C THR A 173 34.63 13.04 -1.69
N VAL A 174 34.21 13.91 -2.60
CA VAL A 174 33.39 13.49 -3.75
C VAL A 174 34.12 12.47 -4.62
N GLU A 175 35.45 12.55 -4.70
CA GLU A 175 36.27 11.59 -5.45
C GLU A 175 36.31 10.23 -4.75
N ASN A 176 36.29 10.18 -3.40
CA ASN A 176 36.12 8.92 -2.68
C ASN A 176 34.76 8.30 -3.02
N LEU A 177 33.67 9.07 -2.96
CA LEU A 177 32.32 8.55 -3.25
C LEU A 177 32.20 8.07 -4.70
N LYS A 178 32.75 8.81 -5.68
CA LYS A 178 32.82 8.37 -7.08
C LYS A 178 33.59 7.05 -7.23
N GLN A 179 34.67 6.89 -6.48
CA GLN A 179 35.46 5.66 -6.51
C GLN A 179 34.70 4.49 -5.88
N VAL A 180 33.96 4.69 -4.78
CA VAL A 180 33.04 3.70 -4.21
C VAL A 180 31.99 3.28 -5.23
N VAL A 181 31.34 4.24 -5.90
CA VAL A 181 30.35 3.99 -6.95
C VAL A 181 30.93 3.14 -8.08
N LYS A 182 32.16 3.48 -8.51
CA LYS A 182 32.86 2.77 -9.58
C LYS A 182 33.24 1.34 -9.17
N ASP A 183 33.86 1.17 -8.00
CA ASP A 183 34.37 -0.14 -7.55
C ASP A 183 33.24 -1.11 -7.21
N HIS A 184 32.11 -0.59 -6.70
CA HIS A 184 30.91 -1.38 -6.43
C HIS A 184 29.93 -1.44 -7.61
N ASN A 185 30.29 -0.85 -8.76
CA ASN A 185 29.48 -0.81 -9.98
C ASN A 185 28.01 -0.38 -9.72
N LEU A 186 27.85 0.71 -8.96
CA LEU A 186 26.55 1.21 -8.54
C LEU A 186 25.95 2.13 -9.61
N ASN A 187 24.63 2.05 -9.77
CA ASN A 187 23.88 2.87 -10.71
C ASN A 187 22.77 3.64 -10.00
N PHE A 188 22.84 4.97 -10.08
CA PHE A 188 21.81 5.84 -9.53
C PHE A 188 20.64 6.01 -10.50
N GLN A 189 19.46 6.21 -9.91
CA GLN A 189 18.24 6.60 -10.57
C GLN A 189 17.72 7.90 -9.96
N LYS A 190 17.03 8.69 -10.77
CA LYS A 190 16.38 9.93 -10.31
C LYS A 190 15.37 9.59 -9.20
N GLY A 191 15.49 10.27 -8.06
CA GLY A 191 14.68 10.04 -6.88
C GLY A 191 15.22 8.97 -5.93
N ASP A 192 16.44 8.48 -6.12
CA ASP A 192 17.07 7.62 -5.12
C ASP A 192 17.25 8.33 -3.77
N ILE A 193 17.19 7.56 -2.69
CA ILE A 193 17.59 7.97 -1.36
C ILE A 193 19.04 7.52 -1.16
N LEU A 194 19.94 8.47 -1.01
CA LEU A 194 21.37 8.19 -0.83
C LEU A 194 21.69 7.92 0.63
N PHE A 195 22.31 6.78 0.93
CA PHE A 195 22.86 6.48 2.25
C PHE A 195 24.38 6.41 2.16
N ILE A 196 25.10 7.06 3.08
CA ILE A 196 26.56 7.02 3.17
C ILE A 196 26.96 6.47 4.54
N ARG A 197 27.67 5.34 4.55
CA ARG A 197 28.22 4.76 5.77
C ARG A 197 29.65 5.26 6.00
N SER A 198 29.81 6.17 6.95
CA SER A 198 31.08 6.74 7.41
C SER A 198 31.82 5.86 8.42
N GLY A 199 31.11 4.93 9.07
CA GLY A 199 31.63 4.07 10.14
C GLY A 199 31.45 4.66 11.55
N PHE A 200 30.60 5.69 11.70
CA PHE A 200 30.39 6.36 12.99
C PHE A 200 29.72 5.44 14.01
N THR A 201 28.60 4.80 13.65
CA THR A 201 27.86 3.93 14.59
C THR A 201 28.74 2.78 15.06
N ALA A 202 29.51 2.16 14.15
CA ALA A 202 30.51 1.15 14.46
C ALA A 202 31.57 1.63 15.47
N ALA A 203 32.08 2.84 15.28
CA ALA A 203 33.10 3.42 16.15
C ALA A 203 32.54 3.82 17.52
N TYR A 204 31.34 4.42 17.57
CA TYR A 204 30.68 4.82 18.80
C TYR A 204 30.31 3.62 19.67
N ASN A 205 29.80 2.54 19.06
CA ASN A 205 29.41 1.31 19.77
C ASN A 205 30.60 0.57 20.41
N LYS A 206 31.84 0.86 19.98
CA LYS A 206 33.07 0.32 20.60
C LYS A 206 33.54 1.10 21.83
N LEU A 207 33.03 2.31 22.02
CA LEU A 207 33.41 3.15 23.16
C LEU A 207 32.75 2.65 24.45
N ASP A 208 33.49 2.77 25.56
CA ASP A 208 32.89 2.63 26.89
C ASP A 208 32.07 3.89 27.26
N ASN A 209 31.30 3.80 28.34
CA ASN A 209 30.42 4.90 28.78
C ASN A 209 31.20 6.19 29.16
N GLN A 210 32.45 6.09 29.63
CA GLN A 210 33.25 7.28 29.93
C GLN A 210 33.73 7.94 28.63
N GLN A 211 34.22 7.14 27.68
CA GLN A 211 34.62 7.61 26.36
C GLN A 211 33.45 8.23 25.58
N GLN A 212 32.23 7.67 25.69
CA GLN A 212 31.02 8.25 25.11
C GLN A 212 30.69 9.62 25.70
N LYS A 213 30.83 9.79 27.02
CA LYS A 213 30.68 11.09 27.69
C LYS A 213 31.75 12.08 27.25
N ASP A 214 33.00 11.65 27.24
CA ASP A 214 34.14 12.49 26.86
C ASP A 214 33.97 12.99 25.41
N LEU A 215 33.50 12.12 24.50
CA LEU A 215 33.19 12.46 23.11
C LEU A 215 32.12 13.56 23.02
N ALA A 216 31.05 13.46 23.80
CA ALA A 216 29.94 14.41 23.83
C ALA A 216 30.30 15.76 24.47
N LEU A 217 31.25 15.74 25.42
CA LEU A 217 31.72 16.92 26.15
C LEU A 217 32.91 17.64 25.49
N ARG A 218 33.38 17.18 24.32
CA ARG A 218 34.45 17.85 23.58
C ARG A 218 34.05 19.30 23.27
N SER A 219 35.05 20.18 23.25
CA SER A 219 34.86 21.60 22.90
C SER A 219 34.40 21.80 21.45
N SER A 220 34.61 20.80 20.59
CA SER A 220 34.24 20.80 19.17
C SER A 220 33.55 19.47 18.80
N PRO A 221 32.40 19.50 18.09
CA PRO A 221 31.71 18.30 17.62
C PRO A 221 32.39 17.74 16.37
N ASP A 222 33.59 17.19 16.54
CA ASP A 222 34.39 16.69 15.42
C ASP A 222 33.90 15.29 14.97
N PHE A 223 33.32 15.21 13.76
CA PHE A 223 32.85 13.95 13.17
C PHE A 223 33.18 13.88 11.68
N SER A 224 33.42 12.67 11.19
CA SER A 224 33.62 12.43 9.77
C SER A 224 32.29 12.60 9.03
N GLY A 225 32.36 13.09 7.80
CA GLY A 225 31.18 13.28 6.96
C GLY A 225 31.57 13.76 5.57
N VAL A 226 30.60 13.94 4.69
CA VAL A 226 30.89 14.41 3.33
C VAL A 226 31.46 15.82 3.34
N GLU A 227 32.41 16.09 2.46
CA GLU A 227 32.99 17.42 2.33
C GLU A 227 31.97 18.45 1.84
N ALA A 228 32.06 19.69 2.33
CA ALA A 228 31.22 20.79 1.90
C ALA A 228 31.97 21.64 0.85
N THR A 229 31.90 21.23 -0.41
CA THR A 229 32.59 21.86 -1.55
C THR A 229 31.63 22.04 -2.73
N GLU A 230 31.98 22.91 -3.69
CA GLU A 230 31.19 23.07 -4.93
C GLU A 230 31.03 21.74 -5.67
N SER A 231 32.09 20.95 -5.75
CA SER A 231 32.07 19.66 -6.44
C SER A 231 31.12 18.67 -5.77
N MET A 232 31.03 18.68 -4.44
CA MET A 232 30.07 17.84 -3.72
C MET A 232 28.62 18.29 -3.96
N VAL A 233 28.30 19.59 -3.81
CA VAL A 233 26.93 20.07 -4.05
C VAL A 233 26.50 19.84 -5.50
N ARG A 234 27.39 20.06 -6.47
CA ARG A 234 27.10 19.76 -7.88
C ARG A 234 26.84 18.28 -8.09
N TRP A 235 27.67 17.41 -7.51
CA TRP A 235 27.49 15.96 -7.62
C TRP A 235 26.17 15.50 -7.01
N LEU A 236 25.81 15.95 -5.80
CA LEU A 236 24.52 15.62 -5.19
C LEU A 236 23.33 16.10 -6.04
N TRP A 237 23.41 17.32 -6.56
CA TRP A 237 22.37 17.90 -7.39
C TRP A 237 22.20 17.13 -8.71
N ASP A 238 23.29 16.87 -9.43
CA ASP A 238 23.26 16.24 -10.75
C ASP A 238 22.67 14.82 -10.71
N HIS A 239 22.81 14.10 -9.59
CA HIS A 239 22.22 12.78 -9.38
C HIS A 239 20.73 12.80 -9.00
N GLN A 240 20.17 13.96 -8.65
CA GLN A 240 18.74 14.14 -8.40
C GLN A 240 18.20 13.21 -7.30
N PHE A 241 18.91 13.12 -6.17
CA PHE A 241 18.45 12.37 -5.00
C PHE A 241 17.20 13.01 -4.39
N SER A 242 16.28 12.19 -3.87
CA SER A 242 15.09 12.68 -3.17
C SER A 242 15.39 13.06 -1.73
N ALA A 243 16.35 12.37 -1.11
CA ALA A 243 16.85 12.59 0.24
C ALA A 243 18.29 12.05 0.36
N VAL A 244 19.04 12.55 1.32
CA VAL A 244 20.42 12.11 1.62
C VAL A 244 20.55 11.75 3.09
N ALA A 245 21.27 10.69 3.42
CA ALA A 245 21.39 10.20 4.78
C ALA A 245 22.77 9.60 5.07
N GLY A 246 23.14 9.54 6.34
CA GLY A 246 24.32 8.86 6.80
C GLY A 246 24.21 8.34 8.23
N ASP A 247 25.25 7.65 8.67
CA ASP A 247 25.38 7.08 10.01
C ASP A 247 26.05 8.04 11.01
N ALA A 248 26.58 9.18 10.57
CA ALA A 248 27.23 10.18 11.41
C ALA A 248 26.21 11.15 12.10
N PRO A 249 26.60 11.85 13.18
CA PRO A 249 25.78 12.88 13.84
C PRO A 249 25.55 14.15 13.02
N SER A 250 26.24 14.27 11.88
CA SER A 250 26.02 15.29 10.88
C SER A 250 26.24 14.67 9.49
N PHE A 251 25.41 14.98 8.49
CA PHE A 251 25.64 14.44 7.14
C PHE A 251 26.95 14.94 6.53
N GLU A 252 27.19 16.25 6.58
CA GLU A 252 28.48 16.83 6.21
C GLU A 252 29.50 16.71 7.34
N ARG A 253 30.78 16.80 7.00
CA ARG A 253 31.88 16.81 7.97
C ARG A 253 31.61 17.85 9.05
N ALA A 254 31.62 17.43 10.31
CA ALA A 254 31.52 18.36 11.42
C ALA A 254 32.90 18.72 12.00
N PRO A 255 33.08 19.95 12.52
CA PRO A 255 32.08 21.02 12.61
C PRO A 255 31.65 21.58 11.25
N ILE A 256 30.33 21.72 11.02
CA ILE A 256 29.76 22.13 9.71
C ILE A 256 30.15 23.57 9.29
N ARG A 257 30.81 24.29 10.19
CA ARG A 257 31.45 25.59 9.97
C ARG A 257 32.78 25.61 10.71
N GLY A 258 33.77 26.28 10.15
CA GLY A 258 35.07 26.45 10.80
C GLY A 258 36.18 26.66 9.77
N ALA A 259 37.43 26.59 10.22
CA ALA A 259 38.59 26.88 9.37
C ALA A 259 38.74 25.94 8.14
N HIS A 260 38.15 24.74 8.20
CA HIS A 260 38.22 23.76 7.12
C HIS A 260 37.03 23.84 6.14
N ALA A 261 35.97 24.57 6.47
CA ALA A 261 34.74 24.66 5.68
C ALA A 261 34.77 25.92 4.81
N ASP A 262 34.42 25.79 3.53
CA ASP A 262 34.22 26.95 2.66
C ASP A 262 32.96 27.71 3.13
N PRO A 263 33.06 29.01 3.45
CA PRO A 263 31.90 29.77 3.94
C PRO A 263 30.74 29.86 2.93
N ASN A 264 30.98 29.55 1.65
CA ASN A 264 29.96 29.55 0.60
C ASN A 264 29.25 28.20 0.45
N PHE A 265 29.81 27.12 0.98
CA PHE A 265 29.30 25.77 0.83
C PHE A 265 29.11 25.14 2.20
N ASN A 266 27.86 25.11 2.65
CA ASN A 266 27.42 24.40 3.83
C ASN A 266 26.24 23.51 3.40
N LEU A 267 26.38 22.19 3.53
CA LEU A 267 25.38 21.28 2.96
C LEU A 267 24.02 21.41 3.65
N HIS A 268 23.98 21.66 4.96
CA HIS A 268 22.69 21.91 5.63
C HIS A 268 21.92 23.07 4.98
N GLU A 269 22.58 24.19 4.67
CA GLU A 269 21.91 25.31 3.98
C GLU A 269 21.51 24.99 2.55
N TRP A 270 22.39 24.34 1.78
CA TRP A 270 22.13 24.07 0.36
C TRP A 270 21.04 23.00 0.18
N VAL A 271 21.15 21.90 0.92
CA VAL A 271 20.32 20.71 0.78
C VAL A 271 18.95 20.94 1.43
N LEU A 272 18.87 21.45 2.67
CA LEU A 272 17.57 21.69 3.33
C LEU A 272 16.92 22.99 2.82
N ALA A 273 17.49 24.15 3.17
CA ALA A 273 16.86 25.44 2.88
C ALA A 273 16.90 25.79 1.39
N GLY A 274 17.98 25.43 0.69
CA GLY A 274 18.14 25.73 -0.74
C GLY A 274 17.26 24.85 -1.63
N TRP A 275 17.31 23.53 -1.46
CA TRP A 275 16.70 22.58 -2.40
C TRP A 275 15.41 21.93 -1.90
N GLY A 276 15.19 21.90 -0.59
CA GLY A 276 14.10 21.12 -0.01
C GLY A 276 14.40 19.63 -0.03
N THR A 277 15.63 19.24 0.30
CA THR A 277 16.06 17.84 0.35
C THR A 277 16.27 17.42 1.81
N PRO A 278 15.52 16.42 2.32
CA PRO A 278 15.70 15.95 3.69
C PRO A 278 17.09 15.40 3.94
N ILE A 279 17.62 15.65 5.14
CA ILE A 279 18.91 15.11 5.61
C ILE A 279 18.65 14.06 6.69
N GLY A 280 19.24 12.89 6.53
CA GLY A 280 19.15 11.78 7.46
C GLY A 280 20.44 11.60 8.24
N GLU A 281 20.35 11.42 9.55
CA GLU A 281 21.54 11.32 10.41
C GLU A 281 21.41 10.17 11.40
N MET A 282 22.56 9.63 11.82
CA MET A 282 22.67 8.54 12.80
C MET A 282 21.88 7.28 12.44
N PHE A 283 21.75 6.95 11.15
CA PHE A 283 21.21 5.65 10.72
C PHE A 283 22.19 4.51 11.09
N ASP A 284 21.66 3.40 11.59
CA ASP A 284 22.45 2.19 11.84
C ASP A 284 22.58 1.35 10.55
N LEU A 285 23.69 1.57 9.84
CA LEU A 285 23.95 0.95 8.54
C LEU A 285 24.81 -0.33 8.64
N GLU A 286 25.17 -0.79 9.84
CA GLU A 286 26.11 -1.92 10.03
C GLU A 286 25.57 -3.22 9.43
N LYS A 287 24.34 -3.61 9.78
CA LYS A 287 23.73 -4.84 9.27
C LYS A 287 23.47 -4.77 7.76
N LEU A 288 23.18 -3.58 7.24
CA LEU A 288 22.97 -3.36 5.82
C LEU A 288 24.28 -3.56 5.03
N SER A 289 25.38 -3.03 5.56
CA SER A 289 26.74 -3.25 5.05
C SER A 289 27.08 -4.75 5.01
N GLU A 290 26.94 -5.45 6.14
CA GLU A 290 27.23 -6.88 6.25
C GLU A 290 26.43 -7.72 5.23
N HIS A 291 25.14 -7.41 5.06
CA HIS A 291 24.30 -8.15 4.12
C HIS A 291 24.69 -7.91 2.65
N SER A 292 25.04 -6.66 2.31
CA SER A 292 25.44 -6.28 0.95
C SER A 292 26.73 -6.99 0.50
N LEU A 293 27.64 -7.24 1.45
CA LEU A 293 28.87 -7.99 1.19
C LEU A 293 28.61 -9.49 0.96
N TYR A 294 27.69 -10.10 1.71
CA TYR A 294 27.39 -11.53 1.59
C TYR A 294 26.83 -11.89 0.20
N ASP A 295 25.93 -11.06 -0.34
CA ASP A 295 25.28 -11.29 -1.64
C ASP A 295 26.27 -11.15 -2.81
N SER A 296 27.32 -10.33 -2.67
CA SER A 296 28.37 -10.19 -3.70
C SER A 296 29.20 -11.46 -3.95
N SER A 297 29.21 -12.42 -3.01
CA SER A 297 29.92 -13.70 -3.13
C SER A 297 29.14 -14.79 -3.89
N VAL A 298 27.87 -14.51 -4.23
CA VAL A 298 27.00 -15.35 -5.05
C VAL A 298 26.74 -14.62 -6.38
N LEU A 299 27.23 -15.18 -7.47
CA LEU A 299 27.19 -14.64 -8.85
C LEU A 299 25.96 -13.76 -9.19
N HIS A 300 26.21 -12.46 -9.41
CA HIS A 300 25.43 -11.52 -10.24
C HIS A 300 24.04 -11.05 -9.72
N SER A 301 23.96 -10.40 -8.54
CA SER A 301 22.84 -9.48 -8.26
C SER A 301 23.26 -8.23 -7.48
N ASN A 302 23.42 -7.13 -8.21
CA ASN A 302 23.58 -5.76 -7.68
C ASN A 302 22.20 -5.18 -7.32
N ASN A 303 21.61 -5.58 -6.18
CA ASN A 303 20.27 -5.10 -5.82
C ASN A 303 20.31 -3.97 -4.77
N PRO A 304 19.96 -2.73 -5.14
CA PRO A 304 19.64 -1.69 -4.17
C PRO A 304 18.44 -2.11 -3.31
N GLN A 305 18.32 -1.60 -2.08
CA GLN A 305 17.27 -2.04 -1.15
C GLN A 305 16.15 -1.00 -1.06
N ILE A 306 14.91 -1.45 -0.90
CA ILE A 306 13.84 -0.56 -0.45
C ILE A 306 14.03 -0.32 1.02
N ILE A 307 14.22 0.95 1.35
CA ILE A 307 14.34 1.41 2.73
C ILE A 307 13.08 2.22 3.03
N PRO A 308 12.06 1.63 3.69
CA PRO A 308 11.04 2.43 4.34
C PRO A 308 11.68 3.07 5.56
N SER A 309 12.06 4.34 5.47
CA SER A 309 12.59 5.09 6.62
C SER A 309 11.44 5.75 7.38
N SER A 310 10.63 4.95 8.09
CA SER A 310 9.63 5.49 9.01
C SER A 310 10.30 5.85 10.33
N LEU A 311 10.95 7.01 10.38
CA LEU A 311 11.29 7.61 11.66
C LEU A 311 10.01 8.06 12.36
N LEU A 312 9.69 7.36 13.45
CA LEU A 312 8.53 7.60 14.30
C LEU A 312 8.68 8.95 15.05
N TYR A 313 8.48 10.06 14.34
CA TYR A 313 8.16 11.35 14.95
C TYR A 313 6.72 11.31 15.46
N THR A 314 6.55 10.90 16.72
CA THR A 314 5.30 11.07 17.46
C THR A 314 5.18 12.52 17.93
N SER A 315 4.90 13.45 17.01
CA SER A 315 4.25 14.70 17.43
C SER A 315 2.85 14.31 17.92
N SER A 316 2.53 14.70 19.14
CA SER A 316 1.30 14.33 19.85
C SER A 316 0.05 14.96 19.23
N ARG A 317 -0.36 14.42 18.08
CA ARG A 317 -1.75 14.20 17.69
C ARG A 317 -1.75 12.86 16.97
N HIS A 318 -2.39 11.89 17.61
CA HIS A 318 -2.61 10.51 17.19
C HIS A 318 -1.98 10.13 15.85
N LEU A 319 -0.99 9.22 15.90
CA LEU A 319 -0.79 8.23 14.85
C LEU A 319 -2.12 7.47 14.68
N ILE A 320 -3.04 8.08 13.94
CA ILE A 320 -3.86 7.30 13.05
C ILE A 320 -2.84 6.97 11.95
N LEU A 321 -2.19 5.79 12.05
CA LEU A 321 -1.99 4.96 10.85
C LEU A 321 -3.14 5.34 9.95
N SER A 322 -2.98 6.01 8.80
CA SER A 322 -4.13 6.44 7.98
C SER A 322 -5.14 5.33 8.11
N PRO A 323 -6.26 5.55 8.84
CA PRO A 323 -7.01 4.41 9.33
C PRO A 323 -7.33 3.72 8.05
N THR A 324 -7.06 2.41 7.98
CA THR A 324 -7.74 1.61 6.98
C THR A 324 -9.17 2.09 7.06
N MET A 325 -9.61 2.90 6.07
CA MET A 325 -10.69 3.86 6.34
C MET A 325 -11.83 2.97 6.77
N PRO A 326 -12.27 3.03 8.04
CA PRO A 326 -13.25 2.08 8.51
C PRO A 326 -14.42 2.28 7.57
N ILE A 327 -14.86 1.20 6.92
CA ILE A 327 -15.87 1.23 5.86
C ILE A 327 -16.93 2.24 6.28
N GLU A 328 -16.99 3.37 5.56
CA GLU A 328 -17.65 4.56 6.08
C GLU A 328 -19.13 4.26 6.33
N VAL A 329 -19.65 4.80 7.43
CA VAL A 329 -21.09 4.82 7.65
C VAL A 329 -21.71 5.64 6.51
N PRO A 330 -22.67 5.09 5.75
CA PRO A 330 -23.30 5.81 4.66
C PRO A 330 -23.89 7.13 5.17
N GLN A 331 -23.68 8.22 4.43
CA GLN A 331 -24.16 9.55 4.84
C GLN A 331 -25.69 9.65 4.86
N SER A 332 -26.39 8.89 4.00
CA SER A 332 -27.85 8.92 3.98
C SER A 332 -28.44 8.04 5.09
N SER A 333 -29.46 8.57 5.75
CA SER A 333 -30.31 7.85 6.70
C SER A 333 -31.58 7.28 6.05
N SER A 334 -31.83 7.60 4.77
CA SER A 334 -32.99 7.11 4.02
C SER A 334 -32.74 5.70 3.49
N LEU A 335 -33.66 4.78 3.80
CA LEU A 335 -33.57 3.40 3.32
C LEU A 335 -33.49 3.32 1.79
N LYS A 336 -34.24 4.16 1.07
CA LYS A 336 -34.23 4.18 -0.41
C LYS A 336 -32.86 4.55 -0.94
N ASP A 337 -32.19 5.51 -0.31
CA ASP A 337 -30.86 5.95 -0.73
C ASP A 337 -29.79 4.92 -0.38
N LEU A 338 -29.93 4.23 0.75
CA LEU A 338 -29.04 3.14 1.14
C LEU A 338 -29.09 1.98 0.13
N PHE A 339 -30.27 1.66 -0.40
CA PHE A 339 -30.45 0.67 -1.46
C PHE A 339 -30.06 1.20 -2.86
N SER A 340 -29.93 2.51 -3.03
CA SER A 340 -29.57 3.11 -4.32
C SER A 340 -28.19 2.65 -4.79
N LEU A 341 -28.15 2.27 -6.06
CA LEU A 341 -26.94 1.95 -6.81
C LEU A 341 -26.71 2.99 -7.92
N LYS A 342 -27.37 4.14 -7.85
CA LYS A 342 -27.17 5.22 -8.82
C LYS A 342 -25.68 5.54 -8.95
N ASP A 343 -25.24 5.63 -10.20
CA ASP A 343 -23.86 5.86 -10.61
C ASP A 343 -22.88 4.72 -10.24
N LYS A 344 -23.29 3.69 -9.50
CA LYS A 344 -22.42 2.55 -9.18
C LYS A 344 -22.36 1.55 -10.33
N VAL A 345 -21.24 0.82 -10.43
CA VAL A 345 -21.03 -0.22 -11.43
C VAL A 345 -21.06 -1.60 -10.77
N VAL A 346 -21.93 -2.47 -11.27
CA VAL A 346 -22.11 -3.84 -10.77
C VAL A 346 -21.77 -4.85 -11.86
N VAL A 347 -20.82 -5.74 -11.56
CA VAL A 347 -20.51 -6.90 -12.41
C VAL A 347 -21.33 -8.09 -11.94
N VAL A 348 -21.98 -8.81 -12.85
CA VAL A 348 -22.74 -10.04 -12.54
C VAL A 348 -22.31 -11.17 -13.48
N THR A 349 -21.70 -12.22 -12.92
CA THR A 349 -21.31 -13.37 -13.74
C THR A 349 -22.47 -14.35 -13.96
N GLY A 350 -22.53 -14.96 -15.14
CA GLY A 350 -23.53 -15.99 -15.45
C GLY A 350 -24.96 -15.48 -15.74
N ALA A 351 -25.13 -14.20 -16.06
CA ALA A 351 -26.43 -13.59 -16.38
C ALA A 351 -26.83 -13.69 -17.87
N SER A 352 -26.64 -14.87 -18.48
CA SER A 352 -26.80 -15.08 -19.94
C SER A 352 -28.10 -15.78 -20.36
N GLY A 353 -28.87 -16.33 -19.42
CA GLY A 353 -30.18 -16.95 -19.68
C GLY A 353 -31.34 -15.96 -19.54
N PRO A 354 -32.52 -16.27 -20.12
CA PRO A 354 -33.72 -15.41 -20.03
C PRO A 354 -34.43 -15.48 -18.67
N ARG A 355 -34.14 -16.52 -17.88
CA ARG A 355 -34.63 -16.74 -16.52
C ARG A 355 -33.49 -17.35 -15.72
N GLY A 356 -32.96 -16.63 -14.75
CA GLY A 356 -31.81 -17.09 -14.00
C GLY A 356 -31.46 -16.12 -12.90
N ILE A 357 -30.78 -16.64 -11.88
CA ILE A 357 -30.41 -15.86 -10.69
C ILE A 357 -29.57 -14.63 -11.07
N GLY A 358 -28.58 -14.82 -11.95
CA GLY A 358 -27.72 -13.73 -12.42
C GLY A 358 -28.49 -12.62 -13.16
N LEU A 359 -29.49 -12.96 -13.97
CA LEU A 359 -30.29 -11.94 -14.66
C LEU A 359 -31.16 -11.14 -13.67
N GLU A 360 -31.78 -11.81 -12.70
CA GLU A 360 -32.60 -11.12 -11.70
C GLU A 360 -31.74 -10.28 -10.73
N ALA A 361 -30.52 -10.71 -10.40
CA ALA A 361 -29.56 -9.90 -9.68
C ALA A 361 -29.20 -8.62 -10.48
N ALA A 362 -28.94 -8.76 -11.78
CA ALA A 362 -28.67 -7.64 -12.68
C ALA A 362 -29.87 -6.69 -12.79
N ARG A 363 -31.09 -7.21 -12.94
CA ARG A 363 -32.34 -6.43 -12.97
C ARG A 363 -32.54 -5.66 -11.67
N GLY A 364 -32.41 -6.32 -10.51
CA GLY A 364 -32.54 -5.66 -9.22
C GLY A 364 -31.51 -4.53 -9.04
N CYS A 365 -30.27 -4.73 -9.49
CA CYS A 365 -29.24 -3.70 -9.41
C CYS A 365 -29.50 -2.54 -10.38
N ALA A 366 -29.97 -2.83 -11.59
CA ALA A 366 -30.35 -1.82 -12.59
C ALA A 366 -31.57 -1.00 -12.15
N GLU A 367 -32.57 -1.64 -11.54
CA GLU A 367 -33.75 -1.00 -10.95
C GLU A 367 -33.38 0.01 -9.87
N MET A 368 -32.27 -0.20 -9.15
CA MET A 368 -31.71 0.75 -8.19
C MET A 368 -30.76 1.79 -8.83
N GLY A 369 -30.66 1.84 -10.16
CA GLY A 369 -29.87 2.80 -10.91
C GLY A 369 -28.40 2.39 -11.16
N GLY A 370 -28.04 1.13 -10.91
CA GLY A 370 -26.69 0.63 -11.14
C GLY A 370 -26.39 0.38 -12.62
N ASN A 371 -25.20 0.76 -13.06
CA ASN A 371 -24.66 0.39 -14.37
C ASN A 371 -24.18 -1.07 -14.32
N ILE A 372 -24.52 -1.87 -15.33
CA ILE A 372 -24.40 -3.33 -15.26
C ILE A 372 -23.42 -3.90 -16.29
N ALA A 373 -22.43 -4.64 -15.83
CA ALA A 373 -21.62 -5.52 -16.67
C ALA A 373 -22.04 -6.97 -16.43
N ILE A 374 -22.63 -7.63 -17.43
CA ILE A 374 -23.00 -9.05 -17.34
C ILE A 374 -22.06 -9.93 -18.13
N THR A 375 -21.86 -11.18 -17.69
CA THR A 375 -21.01 -12.14 -18.41
C THR A 375 -21.76 -13.32 -19.01
N TYR A 376 -21.20 -13.86 -20.09
CA TYR A 376 -21.62 -15.11 -20.70
C TYR A 376 -20.42 -16.02 -20.98
N PHE A 377 -20.67 -17.33 -20.96
CA PHE A 377 -19.69 -18.32 -21.39
C PHE A 377 -19.86 -18.64 -22.88
N THR A 378 -20.99 -19.25 -23.25
CA THR A 378 -21.28 -19.66 -24.64
C THR A 378 -22.45 -18.91 -25.28
N ARG A 379 -23.40 -18.39 -24.50
CA ARG A 379 -24.65 -17.78 -24.99
C ARG A 379 -24.52 -16.28 -25.20
N ARG A 380 -23.84 -15.88 -26.26
CA ARG A 380 -23.62 -14.46 -26.58
C ARG A 380 -24.92 -13.70 -26.83
N GLU A 381 -25.79 -14.20 -27.72
CA GLU A 381 -27.00 -13.45 -28.10
C GLU A 381 -27.93 -13.21 -26.91
N GLY A 382 -28.05 -14.21 -26.01
CA GLY A 382 -28.86 -14.08 -24.80
C GLY A 382 -28.34 -13.00 -23.85
N ALA A 383 -27.02 -12.90 -23.66
CA ALA A 383 -26.44 -11.86 -22.83
C ALA A 383 -26.51 -10.47 -23.48
N GLU A 384 -26.28 -10.36 -24.79
CA GLU A 384 -26.45 -9.08 -25.49
C GLU A 384 -27.90 -8.58 -25.46
N ALA A 385 -28.87 -9.49 -25.62
CA ALA A 385 -30.29 -9.17 -25.48
C ALA A 385 -30.65 -8.74 -24.05
N ASN A 386 -30.11 -9.42 -23.03
CA ASN A 386 -30.31 -9.06 -21.64
C ASN A 386 -29.72 -7.67 -21.32
N ALA A 387 -28.49 -7.38 -21.77
CA ALA A 387 -27.87 -6.07 -21.56
C ALA A 387 -28.70 -4.95 -22.21
N LYS A 388 -29.18 -5.17 -23.44
CA LYS A 388 -30.07 -4.23 -24.13
C LYS A 388 -31.38 -4.01 -23.37
N ALA A 389 -32.02 -5.07 -22.89
CA ALA A 389 -33.25 -4.96 -22.11
C ALA A 389 -33.05 -4.18 -20.81
N LEU A 390 -31.92 -4.37 -20.11
CA LEU A 390 -31.58 -3.60 -18.91
C LEU A 390 -31.43 -2.10 -19.21
N GLN A 391 -30.82 -1.74 -20.34
CA GLN A 391 -30.70 -0.35 -20.78
C GLN A 391 -32.08 0.26 -21.07
N GLU A 392 -32.92 -0.45 -21.84
CA GLU A 392 -34.23 0.03 -22.27
C GLU A 392 -35.23 0.16 -21.12
N GLU A 393 -35.24 -0.79 -20.18
CA GLU A 393 -36.19 -0.83 -19.07
C GLU A 393 -35.83 0.14 -17.93
N TYR A 394 -34.54 0.26 -17.59
CA TYR A 394 -34.11 1.00 -16.39
C TYR A 394 -33.32 2.28 -16.69
N GLY A 395 -32.96 2.54 -17.96
CA GLY A 395 -32.22 3.74 -18.35
C GLY A 395 -30.77 3.80 -17.82
N VAL A 396 -30.19 2.64 -17.49
CA VAL A 396 -28.79 2.50 -17.03
C VAL A 396 -27.87 2.12 -18.18
N GLN A 397 -26.55 2.22 -17.99
CA GLN A 397 -25.60 1.60 -18.91
C GLN A 397 -25.53 0.09 -18.63
N ALA A 398 -25.58 -0.75 -19.66
CA ALA A 398 -25.30 -2.16 -19.51
C ALA A 398 -24.52 -2.75 -20.70
N LYS A 399 -23.60 -3.68 -20.45
CA LYS A 399 -22.78 -4.33 -21.48
C LYS A 399 -22.52 -5.79 -21.15
N ALA A 400 -22.46 -6.63 -22.19
CA ALA A 400 -22.18 -8.05 -22.08
C ALA A 400 -20.71 -8.37 -22.40
N TYR A 401 -20.11 -9.26 -21.61
CA TYR A 401 -18.71 -9.70 -21.74
C TYR A 401 -18.62 -11.22 -21.83
N LYS A 402 -17.77 -11.71 -22.73
CA LYS A 402 -17.40 -13.13 -22.74
C LYS A 402 -16.43 -13.39 -21.58
N CYS A 403 -16.74 -14.36 -20.73
CA CYS A 403 -15.84 -14.77 -19.66
C CYS A 403 -16.12 -16.23 -19.27
N ASP A 404 -15.11 -17.09 -19.42
CA ASP A 404 -15.09 -18.38 -18.74
C ASP A 404 -14.51 -18.19 -17.33
N THR A 405 -15.37 -18.14 -16.31
CA THR A 405 -14.91 -17.89 -14.93
C THR A 405 -14.03 -19.01 -14.40
N SER A 406 -13.99 -20.17 -15.05
CA SER A 406 -13.08 -21.27 -14.70
C SER A 406 -11.64 -21.04 -15.19
N LYS A 407 -11.35 -19.90 -15.86
CA LYS A 407 -10.03 -19.55 -16.37
C LYS A 407 -9.57 -18.21 -15.80
N TRP A 408 -8.41 -18.21 -15.14
CA TRP A 408 -7.85 -17.01 -14.52
C TRP A 408 -7.70 -15.83 -15.50
N ASN A 409 -7.16 -16.08 -16.70
CA ASN A 409 -6.90 -15.02 -17.67
C ASN A 409 -8.19 -14.34 -18.16
N ASP A 410 -9.25 -15.12 -18.43
CA ASP A 410 -10.56 -14.59 -18.84
C ASP A 410 -11.18 -13.69 -17.75
N VAL A 411 -11.00 -14.04 -16.48
CA VAL A 411 -11.51 -13.23 -15.35
C VAL A 411 -10.68 -11.97 -15.14
N GLN A 412 -9.36 -12.06 -15.29
CA GLN A 412 -8.48 -10.90 -15.23
C GLN A 412 -8.81 -9.89 -16.35
N GLU A 413 -9.02 -10.39 -17.57
CA GLU A 413 -9.39 -9.57 -18.72
C GLU A 413 -10.78 -8.95 -18.56
N LEU A 414 -11.76 -9.70 -18.03
CA LEU A 414 -13.08 -9.19 -17.70
C LEU A 414 -12.99 -7.95 -16.80
N VAL A 415 -12.26 -8.03 -15.69
CA VAL A 415 -12.14 -6.92 -14.74
C VAL A 415 -11.49 -5.71 -15.40
N ALA A 416 -10.42 -5.91 -16.16
CA ALA A 416 -9.73 -4.84 -16.88
C ALA A 416 -10.66 -4.15 -17.90
N ASN A 417 -11.40 -4.93 -18.70
CA ASN A 417 -12.31 -4.41 -19.71
C ASN A 417 -13.49 -3.65 -19.10
N VAL A 418 -14.07 -4.15 -18.00
CA VAL A 418 -15.15 -3.44 -17.30
C VAL A 418 -14.64 -2.12 -16.74
N ILE A 419 -13.45 -2.08 -16.13
CA ILE A 419 -12.86 -0.83 -15.63
C ILE A 419 -12.59 0.14 -16.79
N ALA A 420 -12.12 -0.35 -17.94
CA ALA A 420 -11.88 0.50 -19.10
C ALA A 420 -13.19 1.10 -19.66
N ASP A 421 -14.27 0.33 -19.70
CA ASP A 421 -15.56 0.76 -20.26
C ASP A 421 -16.39 1.62 -19.29
N PHE A 422 -16.40 1.27 -18.00
CA PHE A 422 -17.26 1.88 -16.98
C PHE A 422 -16.50 2.76 -15.97
N GLY A 423 -15.17 2.75 -16.01
CA GLY A 423 -14.28 3.51 -15.13
C GLY A 423 -14.01 2.87 -13.76
N ARG A 424 -14.90 1.99 -13.27
CA ARG A 424 -14.79 1.34 -11.94
C ARG A 424 -15.66 0.10 -11.82
N ILE A 425 -15.47 -0.64 -10.74
CA ILE A 425 -16.38 -1.67 -10.23
C ILE A 425 -16.66 -1.35 -8.76
N ASP A 426 -17.94 -1.17 -8.41
CA ASP A 426 -18.38 -0.93 -7.03
C ASP A 426 -18.89 -2.21 -6.36
N SER A 427 -19.48 -3.11 -7.14
CA SER A 427 -19.91 -4.43 -6.66
C SER A 427 -19.65 -5.52 -7.68
N PHE A 428 -19.28 -6.71 -7.19
CA PHE A 428 -19.05 -7.87 -8.03
C PHE A 428 -19.85 -9.05 -7.48
N ILE A 429 -20.75 -9.57 -8.30
CA ILE A 429 -21.61 -10.71 -7.99
C ILE A 429 -21.08 -11.94 -8.74
N ALA A 430 -20.36 -12.81 -8.02
CA ALA A 430 -19.86 -14.07 -8.53
C ALA A 430 -20.97 -15.13 -8.46
N ASN A 431 -21.59 -15.42 -9.62
CA ASN A 431 -22.78 -16.28 -9.72
C ASN A 431 -22.65 -17.42 -10.75
N ALA A 432 -21.65 -17.41 -11.65
CA ALA A 432 -21.44 -18.53 -12.56
C ALA A 432 -21.13 -19.83 -11.80
N GLY A 433 -21.85 -20.91 -12.11
CA GLY A 433 -21.67 -22.23 -11.51
C GLY A 433 -22.28 -23.35 -12.36
N ARG A 434 -21.94 -24.60 -12.04
CA ARG A 434 -22.36 -25.83 -12.72
C ARG A 434 -22.93 -26.82 -11.71
N THR A 435 -23.83 -27.69 -12.17
CA THR A 435 -24.40 -28.78 -11.36
C THR A 435 -23.55 -30.05 -11.50
N ALA A 436 -23.46 -30.83 -10.44
CA ALA A 436 -22.97 -32.21 -10.50
C ALA A 436 -24.13 -33.17 -10.77
N ASP A 437 -23.84 -34.32 -11.37
CA ASP A 437 -24.79 -35.34 -11.81
C ASP A 437 -24.60 -36.72 -11.14
N ALA A 438 -23.58 -36.87 -10.29
CA ALA A 438 -23.28 -38.11 -9.58
C ALA A 438 -22.60 -37.89 -8.21
N GLY A 439 -22.71 -38.89 -7.34
CA GLY A 439 -21.94 -39.00 -6.10
C GLY A 439 -20.47 -39.38 -6.34
N VAL A 440 -19.63 -39.31 -5.29
CA VAL A 440 -18.16 -39.52 -5.41
C VAL A 440 -17.77 -40.92 -5.88
N LEU A 441 -18.57 -41.94 -5.57
CA LEU A 441 -18.26 -43.32 -5.96
C LEU A 441 -18.54 -43.59 -7.45
N ASP A 442 -19.57 -42.94 -8.00
CA ASP A 442 -20.02 -43.13 -9.38
C ASP A 442 -19.40 -42.11 -10.34
N GLY A 443 -19.10 -40.90 -9.85
CA GLY A 443 -18.45 -39.84 -10.60
C GLY A 443 -16.95 -40.05 -10.77
N SER A 444 -16.40 -39.56 -11.88
CA SER A 444 -14.95 -39.59 -12.11
C SER A 444 -14.22 -38.50 -11.33
N VAL A 445 -12.91 -38.67 -11.15
CA VAL A 445 -12.03 -37.61 -10.62
C VAL A 445 -12.11 -36.35 -11.48
N GLU A 446 -12.18 -36.50 -12.81
CA GLU A 446 -12.35 -35.38 -13.73
C GLU A 446 -13.67 -34.64 -13.50
N ALA A 447 -14.77 -35.34 -13.22
CA ALA A 447 -16.05 -34.72 -12.87
C ALA A 447 -15.94 -33.91 -11.56
N TRP A 448 -15.22 -34.44 -10.57
CA TRP A 448 -14.92 -33.70 -9.33
C TRP A 448 -14.12 -32.42 -9.61
N GLU A 449 -13.00 -32.55 -10.32
CA GLU A 449 -12.11 -31.43 -10.65
C GLU A 449 -12.83 -30.35 -11.47
N ASN A 450 -13.68 -30.75 -12.43
CA ASN A 450 -14.50 -29.83 -13.21
C ASN A 450 -15.46 -29.01 -12.35
N ILE A 451 -16.09 -29.63 -11.34
CA ILE A 451 -16.98 -28.93 -10.42
C ILE A 451 -16.18 -28.00 -9.49
N MET A 452 -15.07 -28.48 -8.92
CA MET A 452 -14.21 -27.63 -8.09
C MET A 452 -13.67 -26.43 -8.87
N GLN A 453 -13.29 -26.64 -10.13
CA GLN A 453 -12.79 -25.58 -11.01
C GLN A 453 -13.89 -24.56 -11.37
N ALA A 454 -15.10 -25.05 -11.71
CA ALA A 454 -16.20 -24.21 -12.14
C ALA A 454 -16.90 -23.48 -10.99
N ASP A 455 -16.93 -24.03 -9.78
CA ASP A 455 -17.75 -23.50 -8.68
C ASP A 455 -16.93 -22.94 -7.51
N LEU A 456 -15.75 -23.48 -7.21
CA LEU A 456 -14.89 -22.96 -6.14
C LEU A 456 -13.79 -22.06 -6.67
N ASN A 457 -12.96 -22.57 -7.58
CA ASN A 457 -11.80 -21.84 -8.10
C ASN A 457 -12.24 -20.62 -8.93
N SER A 458 -13.37 -20.71 -9.62
CA SER A 458 -13.92 -19.59 -10.38
C SER A 458 -14.28 -18.39 -9.50
N VAL A 459 -14.82 -18.64 -8.31
CA VAL A 459 -15.14 -17.61 -7.32
C VAL A 459 -13.86 -17.01 -6.77
N PHE A 460 -12.86 -17.85 -6.47
CA PHE A 460 -11.52 -17.40 -6.11
C PHE A 460 -10.90 -16.50 -7.19
N TYR A 461 -10.98 -16.88 -8.47
CA TYR A 461 -10.47 -16.04 -9.57
C TYR A 461 -11.20 -14.70 -9.65
N CYS A 462 -12.53 -14.70 -9.51
CA CYS A 462 -13.31 -13.45 -9.46
C CYS A 462 -12.85 -12.55 -8.31
N ALA A 463 -12.71 -13.12 -7.10
CA ALA A 463 -12.25 -12.39 -5.93
C ALA A 463 -10.82 -11.84 -6.12
N LYS A 464 -9.90 -12.68 -6.58
CA LYS A 464 -8.50 -12.30 -6.82
C LYS A 464 -8.37 -11.24 -7.91
N ALA A 465 -9.22 -11.24 -8.92
CA ALA A 465 -9.18 -10.26 -10.00
C ALA A 465 -9.74 -8.89 -9.58
N VAL A 466 -10.86 -8.85 -8.86
CA VAL A 466 -11.49 -7.58 -8.44
C VAL A 466 -10.90 -7.01 -7.15
N GLY A 467 -10.33 -7.85 -6.28
CA GLY A 467 -9.78 -7.46 -4.97
C GLY A 467 -8.75 -6.31 -5.04
N PRO A 468 -7.77 -6.33 -5.96
CA PRO A 468 -6.83 -5.22 -6.13
C PRO A 468 -7.52 -3.88 -6.44
N HIS A 469 -8.56 -3.89 -7.28
CA HIS A 469 -9.33 -2.69 -7.61
C HIS A 469 -10.11 -2.16 -6.40
N PHE A 470 -10.74 -3.04 -5.61
CA PHE A 470 -11.40 -2.62 -4.37
C PHE A 470 -10.40 -2.06 -3.35
N LYS A 471 -9.22 -2.68 -3.25
CA LYS A 471 -8.17 -2.22 -2.34
C LYS A 471 -7.63 -0.84 -2.74
N GLU A 472 -7.36 -0.63 -4.02
CA GLU A 472 -6.94 0.66 -4.57
C GLU A 472 -7.97 1.76 -4.29
N ARG A 473 -9.26 1.45 -4.42
CA ARG A 473 -10.35 2.39 -4.18
C ARG A 473 -10.74 2.58 -2.71
N GLY A 474 -10.25 1.72 -1.81
CA GLY A 474 -10.67 1.71 -0.41
C GLY A 474 -12.16 1.38 -0.19
N LYS A 475 -12.89 0.93 -1.21
CA LYS A 475 -14.32 0.58 -1.14
C LYS A 475 -14.66 -0.51 -2.16
N GLY A 476 -15.50 -1.46 -1.75
CA GLY A 476 -16.09 -2.46 -2.64
C GLY A 476 -17.09 -3.38 -1.94
N SER A 477 -17.90 -4.08 -2.73
CA SER A 477 -18.75 -5.19 -2.24
C SER A 477 -18.62 -6.43 -3.12
N PHE A 478 -18.16 -7.54 -2.55
CA PHE A 478 -18.09 -8.83 -3.21
C PHE A 478 -19.21 -9.73 -2.71
N VAL A 479 -20.04 -10.21 -3.63
CA VAL A 479 -21.19 -11.05 -3.32
C VAL A 479 -21.01 -12.40 -4.01
N ILE A 480 -20.95 -13.46 -3.20
CA ILE A 480 -20.78 -14.83 -3.69
C ILE A 480 -22.14 -15.51 -3.73
N THR A 481 -22.50 -16.11 -4.87
CA THR A 481 -23.64 -17.02 -4.93
C THR A 481 -23.17 -18.43 -4.57
N ALA A 482 -23.37 -18.78 -3.30
CA ALA A 482 -23.15 -20.10 -2.77
C ALA A 482 -24.39 -20.99 -3.04
N SER A 483 -24.84 -21.76 -2.03
CA SER A 483 -26.02 -22.63 -2.11
C SER A 483 -26.33 -23.20 -0.72
N ILE A 484 -27.59 -23.58 -0.46
CA ILE A 484 -27.91 -24.43 0.69
C ILE A 484 -27.12 -25.75 0.69
N SER A 485 -26.69 -26.22 -0.48
CA SER A 485 -25.82 -27.39 -0.64
C SER A 485 -24.45 -27.24 0.03
N GLY A 486 -24.03 -26.02 0.36
CA GLY A 486 -22.85 -25.78 1.18
C GLY A 486 -23.09 -25.94 2.68
N HIS A 487 -24.34 -26.06 3.12
CA HIS A 487 -24.75 -26.25 4.51
C HIS A 487 -25.22 -27.68 4.79
N ILE A 488 -25.72 -28.37 3.77
CA ILE A 488 -26.32 -29.70 3.86
C ILE A 488 -25.95 -30.55 2.63
N ALA A 489 -26.23 -31.84 2.67
CA ALA A 489 -26.30 -32.67 1.48
C ALA A 489 -27.75 -32.73 0.97
N ASN A 490 -27.97 -32.39 -0.30
CA ASN A 490 -29.29 -32.53 -0.92
C ASN A 490 -29.73 -33.99 -0.99
N TYR A 491 -31.04 -34.21 -1.03
CA TYR A 491 -31.67 -35.50 -1.24
C TYR A 491 -32.80 -35.32 -2.27
N PRO A 492 -33.11 -36.30 -3.14
CA PRO A 492 -32.49 -37.62 -3.27
C PRO A 492 -31.20 -37.69 -4.12
N GLN A 493 -30.86 -36.62 -4.84
CA GLN A 493 -29.69 -36.63 -5.73
C GLN A 493 -28.35 -36.52 -4.99
N GLU A 494 -27.39 -37.36 -5.38
CA GLU A 494 -26.01 -37.32 -4.88
C GLU A 494 -25.17 -36.33 -5.68
N GLN A 495 -24.48 -35.42 -4.99
CA GLN A 495 -23.74 -34.30 -5.63
C GLN A 495 -22.63 -33.72 -4.74
N THR A 496 -21.89 -34.58 -4.03
CA THR A 496 -20.91 -34.17 -3.02
C THR A 496 -19.87 -33.15 -3.52
N SER A 497 -19.41 -33.25 -4.77
CA SER A 497 -18.47 -32.26 -5.34
C SER A 497 -19.05 -30.85 -5.34
N TYR A 498 -20.32 -30.71 -5.72
CA TYR A 498 -21.05 -29.44 -5.68
C TYR A 498 -21.25 -28.96 -4.24
N ASN A 499 -21.66 -29.86 -3.34
CA ASN A 499 -21.85 -29.55 -1.93
C ASN A 499 -20.56 -29.00 -1.30
N VAL A 500 -19.43 -29.66 -1.55
CA VAL A 500 -18.10 -29.26 -1.05
C VAL A 500 -17.65 -27.93 -1.66
N ALA A 501 -17.81 -27.75 -2.97
CA ALA A 501 -17.48 -26.49 -3.62
C ALA A 501 -18.29 -25.33 -3.00
N LYS A 502 -19.59 -25.51 -2.79
CA LYS A 502 -20.46 -24.48 -2.19
C LYS A 502 -20.19 -24.24 -0.70
N ALA A 503 -19.78 -25.26 0.05
CA ALA A 503 -19.28 -25.08 1.42
C ALA A 503 -18.01 -24.20 1.44
N GLY A 504 -17.10 -24.47 0.50
CA GLY A 504 -15.90 -23.67 0.27
C GLY A 504 -16.23 -22.21 -0.06
N CYS A 505 -17.23 -21.96 -0.91
CA CYS A 505 -17.69 -20.60 -1.23
C CYS A 505 -18.22 -19.84 0.00
N ILE A 506 -19.01 -20.48 0.86
CA ILE A 506 -19.53 -19.84 2.08
C ILE A 506 -18.38 -19.46 3.00
N HIS A 507 -17.41 -20.37 3.22
CA HIS A 507 -16.28 -20.08 4.08
C HIS A 507 -15.31 -19.05 3.45
N MET A 508 -15.17 -19.07 2.12
CA MET A 508 -14.40 -18.07 1.38
C MET A 508 -14.95 -16.67 1.61
N ALA A 509 -16.28 -16.49 1.66
CA ALA A 509 -16.88 -15.20 2.00
C ALA A 509 -16.43 -14.70 3.37
N ARG A 510 -16.45 -15.57 4.39
CA ARG A 510 -16.02 -15.22 5.76
C ARG A 510 -14.53 -14.90 5.83
N SER A 511 -13.70 -15.71 5.17
CA SER A 511 -12.25 -15.54 5.19
C SER A 511 -11.84 -14.25 4.47
N LEU A 512 -12.39 -14.00 3.28
CA LEU A 512 -12.13 -12.77 2.53
C LEU A 512 -12.70 -11.54 3.22
N ALA A 513 -13.84 -11.63 3.91
CA ALA A 513 -14.36 -10.52 4.72
C ALA A 513 -13.35 -10.06 5.79
N ASN A 514 -12.66 -11.00 6.42
CA ASN A 514 -11.58 -10.69 7.37
C ASN A 514 -10.31 -10.17 6.66
N GLU A 515 -9.96 -10.77 5.53
CA GLU A 515 -8.80 -10.37 4.73
C GLU A 515 -8.95 -8.95 4.14
N TRP A 516 -10.17 -8.59 3.74
CA TRP A 516 -10.51 -7.33 3.05
C TRP A 516 -11.18 -6.30 3.95
N ARG A 517 -11.20 -6.54 5.28
CA ARG A 517 -11.87 -5.73 6.31
C ARG A 517 -11.60 -4.22 6.23
N ASP A 518 -10.46 -3.87 5.64
CA ASP A 518 -9.91 -2.52 5.55
C ASP A 518 -10.39 -1.76 4.31
N PHE A 519 -11.05 -2.42 3.35
CA PHE A 519 -11.41 -1.80 2.06
C PHE A 519 -12.66 -2.37 1.37
N ALA A 520 -13.16 -3.56 1.73
CA ALA A 520 -14.34 -4.13 1.07
C ALA A 520 -15.14 -5.05 2.00
N ARG A 521 -16.42 -5.20 1.65
CA ARG A 521 -17.31 -6.20 2.26
C ARG A 521 -17.35 -7.44 1.41
N VAL A 522 -17.47 -8.59 2.05
CA VAL A 522 -17.65 -9.87 1.37
C VAL A 522 -18.78 -10.64 2.04
N ASN A 523 -19.80 -11.01 1.29
CA ASN A 523 -20.93 -11.81 1.81
C ASN A 523 -21.31 -12.91 0.81
N SER A 524 -22.00 -13.93 1.30
CA SER A 524 -22.59 -14.96 0.46
C SER A 524 -24.11 -15.00 0.56
N ILE A 525 -24.74 -15.44 -0.51
CA ILE A 525 -26.15 -15.85 -0.54
C ILE A 525 -26.15 -17.35 -0.81
N SER A 526 -26.96 -18.08 -0.05
CA SER A 526 -27.19 -19.51 -0.23
C SER A 526 -28.64 -19.76 -0.67
N PRO A 527 -28.90 -19.73 -1.99
CA PRO A 527 -30.19 -20.13 -2.55
C PRO A 527 -30.55 -21.58 -2.25
N GLY A 528 -31.84 -21.84 -2.06
CA GLY A 528 -32.41 -23.18 -2.13
C GLY A 528 -32.72 -23.62 -3.56
N TYR A 529 -33.78 -24.40 -3.73
CA TYR A 529 -34.27 -24.77 -5.06
C TYR A 529 -34.93 -23.57 -5.74
N VAL A 530 -34.30 -23.08 -6.82
CA VAL A 530 -34.78 -21.94 -7.62
C VAL A 530 -35.21 -22.41 -9.00
N ASN A 531 -36.41 -22.04 -9.42
CA ASN A 531 -36.89 -22.36 -10.77
C ASN A 531 -36.29 -21.41 -11.82
N THR A 532 -35.11 -21.75 -12.30
CA THR A 532 -34.40 -21.01 -13.36
C THR A 532 -34.78 -21.47 -14.78
N GLY A 533 -35.77 -22.36 -14.93
CA GLY A 533 -36.08 -23.01 -16.21
C GLY A 533 -35.09 -24.11 -16.62
N LEU A 534 -34.08 -24.41 -15.78
CA LEU A 534 -33.25 -25.62 -15.92
C LEU A 534 -33.90 -26.85 -15.27
N GLY A 535 -34.93 -26.64 -14.45
CA GLY A 535 -35.69 -27.71 -13.79
C GLY A 535 -36.56 -28.53 -14.75
N ASP A 536 -36.83 -28.03 -15.97
CA ASP A 536 -37.67 -28.71 -16.97
C ASP A 536 -37.10 -30.08 -17.40
N PHE A 537 -35.80 -30.30 -17.19
CA PHE A 537 -35.12 -31.57 -17.47
C PHE A 537 -35.10 -32.54 -16.28
N VAL A 538 -35.59 -32.11 -15.11
CA VAL A 538 -35.66 -32.92 -13.89
C VAL A 538 -37.01 -33.64 -13.86
N PRO A 539 -37.05 -34.96 -13.61
CA PRO A 539 -38.30 -35.70 -13.46
C PRO A 539 -39.26 -35.05 -12.45
N GLU A 540 -40.54 -34.95 -12.80
CA GLU A 540 -41.57 -34.32 -11.95
C GLU A 540 -41.63 -34.93 -10.54
N GLU A 541 -41.41 -36.23 -10.43
CA GLU A 541 -41.36 -36.95 -9.15
C GLU A 541 -40.26 -36.43 -8.23
N ILE A 542 -39.08 -36.14 -8.79
CA ILE A 542 -37.95 -35.55 -8.04
C ILE A 542 -38.28 -34.12 -7.65
N GLN A 543 -38.84 -33.32 -8.56
CA GLN A 543 -39.27 -31.95 -8.24
C GLN A 543 -40.32 -31.91 -7.13
N LYS A 544 -41.27 -32.84 -7.17
CA LYS A 544 -42.27 -33.02 -6.11
C LYS A 544 -41.61 -33.39 -4.78
N SER A 545 -40.64 -34.29 -4.79
CA SER A 545 -39.90 -34.65 -3.57
C SER A 545 -39.22 -33.45 -2.92
N TRP A 546 -38.60 -32.56 -3.73
CA TRP A 546 -38.02 -31.32 -3.22
C TRP A 546 -39.08 -30.42 -2.60
N ASN A 547 -40.21 -30.21 -3.29
CA ASN A 547 -41.30 -29.38 -2.79
C ASN A 547 -41.89 -29.91 -1.47
N ASP A 548 -42.03 -31.23 -1.33
CA ASP A 548 -42.53 -31.88 -0.11
C ASP A 548 -41.56 -31.66 1.08
N MET A 549 -40.26 -31.55 0.82
CA MET A 549 -39.22 -31.27 1.83
C MET A 549 -39.12 -29.78 2.19
N ILE A 550 -39.35 -28.87 1.24
CA ILE A 550 -39.35 -27.41 1.47
C ILE A 550 -40.58 -27.03 2.32
N PRO A 551 -40.43 -26.40 3.50
CA PRO A 551 -41.57 -25.96 4.30
C PRO A 551 -42.54 -25.00 3.60
N MET A 552 -42.04 -24.13 2.72
CA MET A 552 -42.88 -23.28 1.86
C MET A 552 -43.57 -24.05 0.70
N GLY A 553 -43.30 -25.34 0.53
CA GLY A 553 -44.01 -26.22 -0.41
C GLY A 553 -43.74 -25.98 -1.89
N ARG A 554 -42.73 -25.18 -2.23
CA ARG A 554 -42.41 -24.80 -3.62
C ARG A 554 -40.96 -24.39 -3.79
N GLN A 555 -40.48 -24.46 -5.02
CA GLN A 555 -39.27 -23.76 -5.45
C GLN A 555 -39.49 -22.24 -5.46
N SER A 556 -38.41 -21.48 -5.31
CA SER A 556 -38.45 -20.02 -5.44
C SER A 556 -38.45 -19.59 -6.91
N ASP A 557 -39.11 -18.47 -7.19
CA ASP A 557 -38.93 -17.72 -8.42
C ASP A 557 -37.61 -16.94 -8.33
N PRO A 558 -36.75 -16.92 -9.36
CA PRO A 558 -35.50 -16.16 -9.37
C PRO A 558 -35.64 -14.70 -8.90
N LYS A 559 -36.79 -14.06 -9.15
CA LYS A 559 -37.05 -12.67 -8.72
C LYS A 559 -37.08 -12.49 -7.20
N GLU A 560 -37.35 -13.56 -6.45
CA GLU A 560 -37.37 -13.54 -4.99
C GLU A 560 -35.96 -13.38 -4.40
N LEU A 561 -34.91 -13.60 -5.21
CA LEU A 561 -33.53 -13.44 -4.79
C LEU A 561 -32.98 -12.03 -5.03
N LYS A 562 -33.56 -11.24 -5.94
CA LYS A 562 -32.95 -9.96 -6.37
C LYS A 562 -32.74 -9.00 -5.21
N ALA A 563 -33.65 -8.97 -4.24
CA ALA A 563 -33.54 -8.12 -3.06
C ALA A 563 -32.31 -8.47 -2.20
N ALA A 564 -31.96 -9.76 -2.07
CA ALA A 564 -30.77 -10.20 -1.35
C ALA A 564 -29.48 -9.72 -2.03
N TYR A 565 -29.43 -9.78 -3.37
CA TYR A 565 -28.28 -9.28 -4.13
C TYR A 565 -28.12 -7.77 -4.00
N VAL A 566 -29.21 -7.01 -4.16
CA VAL A 566 -29.18 -5.55 -3.99
C VAL A 566 -28.80 -5.18 -2.56
N TYR A 567 -29.30 -5.89 -1.55
CA TYR A 567 -28.94 -5.65 -0.16
C TYR A 567 -27.42 -5.72 0.04
N PHE A 568 -26.76 -6.78 -0.43
CA PHE A 568 -25.30 -6.91 -0.28
C PHE A 568 -24.49 -6.02 -1.22
N ALA A 569 -24.97 -5.73 -2.43
CA ALA A 569 -24.28 -4.82 -3.36
C ALA A 569 -24.34 -3.35 -2.91
N SER A 570 -25.44 -2.92 -2.29
CA SER A 570 -25.69 -1.53 -1.92
C SER A 570 -25.10 -1.12 -0.56
N ASP A 571 -25.29 0.15 -0.20
CA ASP A 571 -24.86 0.68 1.11
C ASP A 571 -25.85 0.31 2.23
N ALA A 572 -26.98 -0.33 1.92
CA ALA A 572 -27.97 -0.83 2.90
C ALA A 572 -27.43 -1.91 3.84
N SER A 573 -26.26 -2.46 3.56
CA SER A 573 -25.57 -3.47 4.36
C SER A 573 -24.15 -3.05 4.72
N SER A 574 -23.86 -1.75 4.85
CA SER A 574 -22.50 -1.22 5.09
C SER A 574 -21.80 -1.87 6.30
N TYR A 575 -22.55 -2.38 7.27
CA TYR A 575 -22.04 -3.06 8.46
C TYR A 575 -22.20 -4.60 8.44
N THR A 576 -22.67 -5.18 7.32
CA THR A 576 -22.75 -6.65 7.15
C THR A 576 -21.61 -7.13 6.25
N THR A 577 -20.69 -7.91 6.82
CA THR A 577 -19.59 -8.58 6.10
C THR A 577 -19.30 -9.93 6.75
N GLY A 578 -18.91 -10.92 5.96
CA GLY A 578 -18.71 -12.31 6.40
C GLY A 578 -20.01 -13.06 6.70
N ALA A 579 -21.17 -12.52 6.30
CA ALA A 579 -22.45 -13.14 6.51
C ALA A 579 -22.84 -14.06 5.34
N ASP A 580 -23.67 -15.05 5.66
CA ASP A 580 -24.35 -15.89 4.67
C ASP A 580 -25.87 -15.72 4.82
N LEU A 581 -26.55 -15.42 3.72
CA LEU A 581 -28.01 -15.29 3.70
C LEU A 581 -28.65 -16.47 2.99
N ARG A 582 -29.39 -17.29 3.75
CA ARG A 582 -30.18 -18.41 3.21
C ARG A 582 -31.49 -17.90 2.61
N VAL A 583 -31.77 -18.31 1.38
CA VAL A 583 -33.03 -18.01 0.66
C VAL A 583 -33.57 -19.31 0.10
N ASP A 584 -34.19 -20.12 0.96
CA ASP A 584 -34.42 -21.55 0.71
C ASP A 584 -35.83 -22.06 1.01
N GLY A 585 -36.77 -21.15 1.26
CA GLY A 585 -38.14 -21.53 1.64
C GLY A 585 -38.22 -22.29 2.96
N GLY A 586 -37.19 -22.18 3.82
CA GLY A 586 -37.07 -22.88 5.09
C GLY A 586 -36.50 -24.29 4.99
N TYR A 587 -35.91 -24.70 3.86
CA TYR A 587 -35.41 -26.06 3.67
C TYR A 587 -34.48 -26.50 4.81
N ILE A 588 -33.48 -25.69 5.17
CA ILE A 588 -32.50 -26.01 6.24
C ILE A 588 -33.12 -25.92 7.67
N CYS A 589 -34.37 -25.48 7.81
CA CYS A 589 -35.04 -25.51 9.13
C CYS A 589 -35.43 -26.94 9.55
N ARG A 590 -35.37 -27.92 8.64
CA ARG A 590 -35.53 -29.34 8.88
C ARG A 590 -34.19 -30.03 8.64
#